data_AF-A0A3L6JQV9-F1
#
_entry.id   AF-A0A3L6JQV9-F1
#
_cell.length_a   1.000
_cell.length_b   1.000
_cell.length_c   1.000
_cell.angle_alpha   90.00
_cell.angle_beta   90.00
_cell.angle_gamma   90.00
#
_symmetry.space_group_name_H-M   'P 1'
#
loop_
_entity.id
_entity.type
_entity.pdbx_description
1 polymer ?
#
loop_
_entity_poly.entity_id
_entity_poly.type
_entity_poly.pdbx_seq_one_letter_code
_entity_poly.pdbx_strand_id
1 'polypeptide(L)'
;MDIHEEWAYFVNPNSFRMPRVKNGAPIGSLVLIKSHVTDDSGRTFTSTAYGLVTSDGLKMISKRDASNVLVKQMVKYMKDTSQWPPFSEIKQVNKNGNVDVSYKPTQYDSFIVTLTPELAGPNPKQFLESLKEFVDEEHKEEEMKWVIETAKSGRATCRTCNLPIEKGHLRVGEPSMFQEHVTYRWHHLECVKSRISNRSVDSFEGLDKLSDQEKEDMRKALG
;
A
#
# COMPACT_ATOMS: atom_id res chain seq x y z
N MET A 1 5.05 -30.94 16.92
CA MET A 1 4.75 -29.61 16.36
C MET A 1 5.36 -29.54 14.98
N ASP A 2 4.53 -29.65 13.94
CA ASP A 2 4.95 -29.76 12.54
C ASP A 2 4.73 -28.43 11.81
N ILE A 3 5.71 -28.04 10.99
CA ILE A 3 5.69 -26.83 10.16
C ILE A 3 5.46 -27.24 8.70
N HIS A 4 4.42 -26.71 8.06
CA HIS A 4 3.97 -27.22 6.76
C HIS A 4 4.13 -26.23 5.59
N GLU A 5 4.12 -24.92 5.82
CA GLU A 5 4.26 -23.90 4.77
C GLU A 5 4.87 -22.63 5.34
N GLU A 6 5.85 -22.05 4.65
CA GLU A 6 6.49 -20.80 5.02
C GLU A 6 6.34 -19.73 3.93
N TRP A 7 5.95 -18.52 4.32
CA TRP A 7 5.97 -17.35 3.45
C TRP A 7 6.50 -16.16 4.21
N ALA A 8 7.09 -15.19 3.51
CA ALA A 8 7.70 -14.04 4.17
C ALA A 8 7.21 -12.72 3.57
N TYR A 9 7.13 -11.72 4.44
CA TYR A 9 7.00 -10.32 4.06
C TYR A 9 8.16 -9.54 4.65
N PHE A 10 8.38 -8.31 4.19
CA PHE A 10 9.36 -7.44 4.80
C PHE A 10 8.84 -6.03 4.95
N VAL A 11 9.17 -5.38 6.07
CA VAL A 11 8.97 -3.94 6.22
C VAL A 11 10.10 -3.23 5.47
N ASN A 12 9.73 -2.45 4.46
CA ASN A 12 10.69 -1.60 3.76
C ASN A 12 11.01 -0.38 4.66
N PRO A 13 12.27 -0.17 5.06
CA PRO A 13 12.63 0.94 5.97
C PRO A 13 12.41 2.33 5.36
N ASN A 14 12.29 2.43 4.04
CA ASN A 14 12.12 3.70 3.33
C ASN A 14 10.64 4.04 3.08
N SER A 15 9.73 3.07 3.12
CA SER A 15 8.30 3.29 2.83
C SER A 15 7.35 2.77 3.89
N PHE A 16 7.82 1.95 4.84
CA PHE A 16 6.99 1.27 5.84
C PHE A 16 5.82 0.48 5.26
N ARG A 17 5.89 0.13 3.97
CA ARG A 17 5.03 -0.87 3.33
C ARG A 17 5.56 -2.27 3.63
N MET A 18 4.68 -3.26 3.54
CA MET A 18 5.00 -4.66 3.86
C MET A 18 4.76 -5.62 2.68
N PRO A 19 5.51 -5.50 1.57
CA PRO A 19 5.40 -6.40 0.43
C PRO A 19 5.84 -7.84 0.76
N ARG A 20 5.35 -8.80 -0.04
CA ARG A 20 5.78 -10.21 0.03
C ARG A 20 7.22 -10.34 -0.47
N VAL A 21 8.04 -11.12 0.23
CA VAL A 21 9.38 -11.48 -0.21
C VAL A 21 9.25 -12.42 -1.42
N LYS A 22 9.84 -12.01 -2.56
CA LYS A 22 9.93 -12.85 -3.78
C LYS A 22 11.37 -13.31 -4.01
N ASN A 23 12.27 -12.35 -4.26
CA ASN A 23 13.69 -12.60 -4.58
C ASN A 23 14.63 -11.97 -3.53
N GLY A 24 14.18 -11.86 -2.28
CA GLY A 24 14.89 -11.17 -1.20
C GLY A 24 14.27 -9.84 -0.82
N ALA A 25 14.94 -9.12 0.07
CA ALA A 25 14.53 -7.81 0.59
C ALA A 25 15.76 -6.89 0.76
N PRO A 26 15.60 -5.55 0.71
CA PRO A 26 16.70 -4.61 0.89
C PRO A 26 17.42 -4.76 2.23
N ILE A 27 18.71 -4.39 2.26
CA ILE A 27 19.47 -4.31 3.53
C ILE A 27 18.77 -3.35 4.49
N GLY A 28 18.68 -3.76 5.76
CA GLY A 28 17.94 -3.06 6.80
C GLY A 28 16.47 -3.47 6.88
N SER A 29 15.90 -4.18 5.92
CA SER A 29 14.50 -4.62 6.03
C SER A 29 14.28 -5.60 7.18
N LEU A 30 13.21 -5.38 7.93
CA LEU A 30 12.70 -6.34 8.90
C LEU A 30 11.81 -7.36 8.15
N VAL A 31 12.24 -8.60 8.09
CA VAL A 31 11.51 -9.72 7.49
C VAL A 31 10.64 -10.40 8.55
N LEU A 32 9.37 -10.61 8.21
CA LEU A 32 8.42 -11.41 8.98
C LEU A 32 8.23 -12.73 8.23
N ILE A 33 8.76 -13.82 8.78
CA ILE A 33 8.61 -15.17 8.25
C ILE A 33 7.42 -15.79 8.94
N LYS A 34 6.40 -16.12 8.16
CA LYS A 34 5.16 -16.73 8.60
C LYS A 34 5.24 -18.23 8.37
N SER A 35 4.73 -18.99 9.32
CA SER A 35 4.59 -20.43 9.17
C SER A 35 3.27 -20.92 9.73
N HIS A 36 2.69 -21.94 9.12
CA HIS A 36 1.59 -22.68 9.72
C HIS A 36 2.14 -23.73 10.66
N VAL A 37 1.66 -23.70 11.91
CA VAL A 37 2.08 -24.62 12.94
C VAL A 37 0.88 -25.31 13.55
N THR A 38 0.96 -26.64 13.63
CA THR A 38 -0.09 -27.47 14.23
C THR A 38 0.34 -27.92 15.62
N ASP A 39 -0.51 -27.65 16.61
CA ASP A 39 -0.29 -28.13 17.98
C ASP A 39 -0.72 -29.59 18.16
N ASP A 40 -0.42 -30.16 19.34
CA ASP A 40 -0.69 -31.57 19.65
C ASP A 40 -2.20 -31.88 19.74
N SER A 41 -3.07 -30.86 19.75
CA SER A 41 -4.52 -31.01 19.67
C SER A 41 -5.05 -31.02 18.23
N GLY A 42 -4.17 -30.90 17.24
CA GLY A 42 -4.52 -30.82 15.81
C GLY A 42 -4.99 -29.44 15.37
N ARG A 43 -4.85 -28.39 16.19
CA ARG A 43 -5.20 -27.02 15.81
C ARG A 43 -4.04 -26.36 15.09
N THR A 44 -4.33 -25.76 13.94
CA THR A 44 -3.34 -25.02 13.14
C THR A 44 -3.46 -23.52 13.40
N PHE A 45 -2.34 -22.85 13.65
CA PHE A 45 -2.26 -21.40 13.77
C PHE A 45 -1.06 -20.84 13.01
N THR A 46 -1.10 -19.53 12.72
CA THR A 46 0.02 -18.84 12.08
C THR A 46 1.03 -18.38 13.13
N SER A 47 2.27 -18.86 13.03
CA SER A 47 3.41 -18.35 13.78
C SER A 47 4.16 -17.29 12.98
N THR A 48 4.92 -16.43 13.65
CA THR A 48 5.76 -15.41 13.00
C THR A 48 7.12 -15.35 13.66
N ALA A 49 8.16 -15.64 12.87
CA ALA A 49 9.55 -15.37 13.21
C ALA A 49 10.01 -14.05 12.55
N TYR A 50 11.03 -13.43 13.12
CA TYR A 50 11.53 -12.13 12.66
C TYR A 50 13.00 -12.26 12.25
N GLY A 51 13.38 -11.62 11.15
CA GLY A 51 14.76 -11.51 10.72
C GLY A 51 15.10 -10.11 10.25
N LEU A 52 16.35 -9.70 10.36
CA LEU A 52 16.86 -8.44 9.82
C LEU A 52 17.79 -8.75 8.65
N VAL A 53 17.54 -8.13 7.50
CA VAL A 53 18.48 -8.21 6.37
C VAL A 53 19.71 -7.36 6.69
N THR A 54 20.87 -7.98 6.67
CA THR A 54 22.18 -7.34 6.87
C THR A 54 23.05 -7.52 5.62
N SER A 55 24.25 -6.93 5.60
CA SER A 55 25.24 -7.18 4.54
C SER A 55 25.60 -8.66 4.43
N ASP A 56 25.53 -9.40 5.54
CA ASP A 56 25.93 -10.81 5.63
C ASP A 56 24.73 -11.75 5.42
N GLY A 57 23.58 -11.22 5.02
CA GLY A 57 22.33 -11.96 4.82
C GLY A 57 21.32 -11.77 5.94
N LEU A 58 20.35 -12.69 6.02
CA LEU A 58 19.24 -12.61 6.96
C LEU A 58 19.65 -13.11 8.35
N LYS A 59 19.59 -12.22 9.35
CA LYS A 59 19.85 -12.55 10.74
C LYS A 59 18.53 -12.69 11.51
N MET A 60 18.26 -13.87 12.05
CA MET A 60 17.08 -14.10 12.90
C MET A 60 17.17 -13.31 14.21
N ILE A 61 16.08 -12.68 14.62
CA ILE A 61 16.00 -11.82 15.80
C ILE A 61 14.70 -12.02 16.59
N SER A 62 14.68 -11.56 17.84
CA SER A 62 13.47 -11.59 18.66
C SER A 62 12.44 -10.54 18.21
N LYS A 63 11.16 -10.72 18.60
CA LYS A 63 10.13 -9.68 18.39
C LYS A 63 10.50 -8.35 19.07
N ARG A 64 11.18 -8.41 20.22
CA ARG A 64 11.65 -7.22 20.93
C ARG A 64 12.70 -6.47 20.11
N ASP A 65 13.67 -7.20 19.54
CA ASP A 65 14.70 -6.60 18.70
C ASP A 65 14.12 -6.08 17.38
N ALA A 66 13.10 -6.75 16.83
CA ALA A 66 12.35 -6.26 15.69
C ALA A 66 11.70 -4.90 15.98
N SER A 67 11.04 -4.74 17.14
CA SER A 67 10.52 -3.43 17.59
C SER A 67 11.64 -2.38 17.75
N ASN A 68 12.82 -2.76 18.26
CA ASN A 68 13.96 -1.86 18.41
C ASN A 68 14.56 -1.43 17.06
N VAL A 69 14.53 -2.31 16.05
CA VAL A 69 14.91 -1.95 14.67
C VAL A 69 13.90 -0.98 14.09
N LEU A 70 12.61 -1.30 14.20
CA LEU A 70 11.53 -0.49 13.65
C LEU A 70 11.50 0.92 14.23
N VAL A 71 11.69 1.11 15.53
CA VAL A 71 11.68 2.45 16.13
C VAL A 71 12.78 3.33 15.56
N LYS A 72 13.99 2.78 15.36
CA LYS A 72 15.12 3.51 14.80
C LYS A 72 14.86 3.90 13.35
N GLN A 73 14.29 2.98 12.57
CA GLN A 73 13.92 3.23 11.18
C GLN A 73 12.79 4.26 11.08
N MET A 74 11.78 4.19 11.95
CA MET A 74 10.65 5.12 11.94
C MET A 74 11.11 6.53 12.25
N VAL A 75 11.93 6.69 13.30
CA VAL A 75 12.49 7.99 13.66
C VAL A 75 13.35 8.55 12.53
N LYS A 76 14.15 7.71 11.87
CA LYS A 76 14.93 8.13 10.69
C LYS A 76 14.01 8.60 9.56
N TYR A 77 13.02 7.80 9.19
CA TYR A 77 12.04 8.15 8.15
C TYR A 77 11.33 9.48 8.46
N MET A 78 10.86 9.66 9.69
CA MET A 78 10.19 10.89 10.13
C MET A 78 11.12 12.10 10.02
N LYS A 79 12.39 11.97 10.40
CA LYS A 79 13.37 13.05 10.28
C LYS A 79 13.70 13.38 8.83
N ASP A 80 13.85 12.37 7.98
CA ASP A 80 14.22 12.56 6.57
C ASP A 80 13.07 13.13 5.74
N THR A 81 11.83 12.73 6.02
CA THR A 81 10.65 13.07 5.21
C THR A 81 9.78 14.17 5.82
N SER A 82 9.93 14.45 7.12
CA SER A 82 9.01 15.28 7.91
C SER A 82 7.55 14.79 7.87
N GLN A 83 7.34 13.48 7.65
CA GLN A 83 6.03 12.84 7.60
C GLN A 83 5.90 11.71 8.61
N TRP A 84 4.67 11.42 9.00
CA TRP A 84 4.32 10.18 9.68
C TRP A 84 4.64 8.97 8.78
N PRO A 85 5.17 7.86 9.32
CA PRO A 85 5.15 6.59 8.62
C PRO A 85 3.70 6.15 8.41
N PRO A 86 3.38 5.51 7.28
CA PRO A 86 2.07 4.94 7.06
C PRO A 86 1.71 3.88 8.10
N PHE A 87 0.41 3.67 8.28
CA PHE A 87 -0.16 2.67 9.18
C PHE A 87 0.31 2.83 10.63
N SER A 88 0.62 4.07 11.03
CA SER A 88 1.10 4.37 12.38
C SER A 88 0.28 5.46 13.05
N GLU A 89 0.11 5.33 14.36
CA GLU A 89 -0.68 6.24 15.19
C GLU A 89 -0.09 6.29 16.61
N ILE A 90 -0.25 7.42 17.30
CA ILE A 90 0.11 7.53 18.72
C ILE A 90 -0.83 6.61 19.50
N LYS A 91 -0.26 5.65 20.22
CA LYS A 91 -1.01 4.77 21.12
C LYS A 91 -1.13 5.39 22.51
N GLN A 92 -0.02 5.86 23.08
CA GLN A 92 -0.01 6.48 24.40
C GLN A 92 1.22 7.37 24.62
N VAL A 93 1.05 8.40 25.46
CA VAL A 93 2.14 9.24 25.96
C VAL A 93 2.41 8.83 27.40
N ASN A 94 3.62 8.36 27.68
CA ASN A 94 4.00 7.85 28.99
C ASN A 94 4.44 9.00 29.92
N LYS A 95 4.28 8.80 31.23
CA LYS A 95 4.66 9.81 32.25
C LYS A 95 6.15 10.17 32.23
N ASN A 96 7.01 9.28 31.74
CA ASN A 96 8.45 9.51 31.61
C ASN A 96 8.85 10.26 30.33
N GLY A 97 7.88 10.73 29.54
CA GLY A 97 8.12 11.46 28.29
C GLY A 97 8.28 10.56 27.05
N ASN A 98 8.31 9.23 27.21
CA ASN A 98 8.30 8.33 26.06
C ASN A 98 6.93 8.34 25.38
N VAL A 99 6.90 8.13 24.07
CA VAL A 99 5.65 7.98 23.32
C VAL A 99 5.63 6.62 22.65
N ASP A 100 4.59 5.84 22.92
CA ASP A 100 4.36 4.58 22.22
C ASP A 100 3.53 4.84 20.97
N VAL A 101 4.05 4.42 19.84
CA VAL A 101 3.39 4.46 18.54
C VAL A 101 3.03 3.03 18.16
N SER A 102 1.78 2.80 17.78
CA SER A 102 1.40 1.53 17.16
C SER A 102 1.64 1.62 15.66
N TYR A 103 2.21 0.55 15.11
CA TYR A 103 2.40 0.35 13.68
C TYR A 103 1.68 -0.94 13.25
N LYS A 104 0.74 -0.82 12.33
CA LYS A 104 -0.16 -1.91 11.91
C LYS A 104 -0.15 -2.06 10.38
N PRO A 105 0.94 -2.56 9.78
CA PRO A 105 1.04 -2.68 8.32
C PRO A 105 0.02 -3.63 7.70
N THR A 106 -0.57 -4.53 8.49
CA THR A 106 -1.70 -5.38 8.09
C THR A 106 -2.66 -5.54 9.27
N GLN A 107 -3.82 -6.13 9.02
CA GLN A 107 -4.78 -6.49 10.09
C GLN A 107 -4.26 -7.56 11.07
N TYR A 108 -3.22 -8.33 10.68
CA TYR A 108 -2.68 -9.42 11.50
C TYR A 108 -1.32 -9.07 12.14
N ASP A 109 -0.64 -8.06 11.60
CA ASP A 109 0.70 -7.66 12.02
C ASP A 109 0.66 -6.31 12.73
N SER A 110 1.08 -6.32 14.00
CA SER A 110 1.16 -5.10 14.79
C SER A 110 2.41 -5.06 15.66
N PHE A 111 2.97 -3.87 15.74
CA PHE A 111 4.10 -3.52 16.59
C PHE A 111 3.72 -2.33 17.46
N ILE A 112 4.27 -2.32 18.67
CA ILE A 112 4.37 -1.12 19.48
C ILE A 112 5.84 -0.75 19.48
N VAL A 113 6.12 0.48 19.08
CA VAL A 113 7.47 1.06 19.09
C VAL A 113 7.48 2.25 20.04
N THR A 114 8.49 2.33 20.89
CA THR A 114 8.59 3.35 21.94
C THR A 114 9.61 4.40 21.56
N LEU A 115 9.14 5.59 21.20
CA LEU A 115 10.00 6.74 20.96
C LEU A 115 10.44 7.33 22.30
N THR A 116 11.73 7.23 22.58
CA THR A 116 12.36 7.83 23.75
C THR A 116 12.90 9.23 23.42
N PRO A 117 13.16 10.08 24.45
CA PRO A 117 13.82 11.35 24.23
C PRO A 117 15.18 11.27 23.54
N GLU A 118 15.91 10.18 23.76
CA GLU A 118 17.19 9.92 23.08
C GLU A 118 17.02 9.76 21.56
N LEU A 119 15.97 9.07 21.12
CA LEU A 119 15.73 8.81 19.70
C LEU A 119 15.09 10.02 19.01
N ALA A 120 14.05 10.58 19.62
CA ALA A 120 13.15 11.56 19.00
C ALA A 120 13.39 13.01 19.45
N GLY A 121 14.40 13.27 20.29
CA GLY A 121 14.66 14.58 20.88
C GLY A 121 13.92 14.78 22.21
N PRO A 122 14.19 15.89 22.93
CA PRO A 122 13.81 16.05 24.34
C PRO A 122 12.30 15.96 24.62
N ASN A 123 11.46 16.19 23.60
CA ASN A 123 10.01 16.02 23.68
C ASN A 123 9.48 15.20 22.48
N PRO A 124 9.43 13.86 22.59
CA PRO A 124 8.97 12.99 21.51
C PRO A 124 7.54 13.29 21.06
N LYS A 125 6.63 13.70 21.96
CA LYS A 125 5.25 14.08 21.61
C LYS A 125 5.25 15.29 20.69
N GLN A 126 5.99 16.35 21.05
CA GLN A 126 6.08 17.56 20.25
C GLN A 126 6.74 17.28 18.89
N PHE A 127 7.76 16.42 18.85
CA PHE A 127 8.35 15.96 17.59
C PHE A 127 7.30 15.33 16.67
N LEU A 128 6.50 14.40 17.19
CA LEU A 128 5.43 13.74 16.43
C LEU A 128 4.32 14.70 15.98
N GLU A 129 3.94 15.66 16.81
CA GLU A 129 2.94 16.70 16.48
C GLU A 129 3.43 17.68 15.40
N SER A 130 4.74 17.75 15.13
CA SER A 130 5.31 18.58 14.08
C SER A 130 5.31 17.92 12.69
N LEU A 131 5.04 16.62 12.62
CA LEU A 131 5.07 15.86 11.37
C LEU A 131 3.79 16.07 10.56
N LYS A 132 3.93 16.07 9.24
CA LYS A 132 2.78 16.02 8.33
C LYS A 132 2.18 14.61 8.33
N GLU A 133 0.88 14.51 8.11
CA GLU A 133 0.24 13.23 7.83
C GLU A 133 0.90 12.56 6.62
N PHE A 134 0.97 11.23 6.66
CA PHE A 134 1.42 10.46 5.52
C PHE A 134 0.42 10.60 4.36
N VAL A 135 0.89 11.02 3.20
CA VAL A 135 0.09 11.03 1.98
C VAL A 135 0.72 10.07 0.99
N ASP A 136 0.00 9.00 0.62
CA ASP A 136 0.47 8.03 -0.37
C ASP A 136 0.27 8.59 -1.78
N GLU A 137 1.13 9.50 -2.23
CA GLU A 137 0.98 10.08 -3.57
C GLU A 137 1.13 9.03 -4.68
N GLU A 138 1.93 7.95 -4.48
CA GLU A 138 2.04 6.85 -5.44
C GLU A 138 0.74 6.00 -5.51
N HIS A 139 0.16 5.55 -4.39
CA HIS A 139 -1.16 4.89 -4.44
C HIS A 139 -2.22 5.85 -4.97
N LYS A 140 -2.17 7.12 -4.59
CA LYS A 140 -3.18 8.09 -5.00
C LYS A 140 -3.11 8.34 -6.51
N GLU A 141 -1.91 8.38 -7.10
CA GLU A 141 -1.76 8.40 -8.56
C GLU A 141 -2.23 7.10 -9.21
N GLU A 142 -1.94 5.92 -8.63
CA GLU A 142 -2.46 4.64 -9.13
C GLU A 142 -3.99 4.55 -9.07
N GLU A 143 -4.61 4.96 -7.95
CA GLU A 143 -6.06 4.99 -7.77
C GLU A 143 -6.72 6.07 -8.63
N MET A 144 -6.03 7.17 -8.93
CA MET A 144 -6.53 8.24 -9.82
C MET A 144 -6.17 8.01 -11.30
N LYS A 145 -5.95 6.76 -11.71
CA LYS A 145 -5.77 6.41 -13.13
C LYS A 145 -7.10 6.41 -13.86
N TRP A 146 -7.02 6.71 -15.15
CA TRP A 146 -8.14 6.49 -16.05
C TRP A 146 -8.28 4.98 -16.27
N VAL A 147 -9.51 4.49 -16.29
CA VAL A 147 -9.80 3.06 -16.54
C VAL A 147 -10.43 2.91 -17.91
N ILE A 148 -10.09 1.83 -18.61
CA ILE A 148 -10.84 1.37 -19.76
C ILE A 148 -11.30 -0.07 -19.53
N GLU A 149 -12.56 -0.35 -19.83
CA GLU A 149 -13.09 -1.71 -19.80
C GLU A 149 -14.27 -1.89 -20.75
N THR A 150 -14.53 -3.15 -21.11
CA THR A 150 -15.80 -3.56 -21.68
C THR A 150 -16.89 -3.51 -20.60
N ALA A 151 -18.00 -2.83 -20.88
CA ALA A 151 -19.07 -2.62 -19.91
C ALA A 151 -19.69 -3.94 -19.44
N LYS A 152 -19.53 -4.25 -18.14
CA LYS A 152 -20.05 -5.49 -17.51
C LYS A 152 -21.59 -5.53 -17.43
N SER A 153 -22.24 -4.37 -17.48
CA SER A 153 -23.71 -4.22 -17.47
C SER A 153 -24.13 -2.93 -18.17
N GLY A 154 -25.40 -2.85 -18.58
CA GLY A 154 -26.00 -1.66 -19.22
C GLY A 154 -26.45 -0.55 -18.26
N ARG A 155 -26.05 -0.59 -16.97
CA ARG A 155 -26.56 0.33 -15.93
C ARG A 155 -25.87 1.70 -15.89
N ALA A 156 -24.78 1.87 -16.64
CA ALA A 156 -24.04 3.12 -16.63
C ALA A 156 -24.62 4.10 -17.65
N THR A 157 -24.68 5.38 -17.29
CA THR A 157 -25.03 6.47 -18.19
C THR A 157 -23.76 7.27 -18.49
N CYS A 158 -23.51 7.54 -19.78
CA CYS A 158 -22.40 8.34 -20.23
C CYS A 158 -22.51 9.77 -19.68
N ARG A 159 -21.46 10.26 -19.02
CA ARG A 159 -21.45 11.59 -18.42
C ARG A 159 -21.20 12.73 -19.42
N THR A 160 -20.91 12.42 -20.68
CA THR A 160 -20.82 13.44 -21.75
C THR A 160 -22.16 13.64 -22.44
N CYS A 161 -22.79 12.57 -22.94
CA CYS A 161 -24.00 12.65 -23.77
C CYS A 161 -25.30 12.30 -23.03
N ASN A 162 -25.21 11.87 -21.77
CA ASN A 162 -26.34 11.42 -20.93
C ASN A 162 -27.12 10.21 -21.49
N LEU A 163 -26.57 9.48 -22.47
CA LEU A 163 -27.16 8.24 -22.98
C LEU A 163 -26.63 6.99 -22.24
N PRO A 164 -27.40 5.89 -22.18
CA PRO A 164 -26.93 4.63 -21.61
C PRO A 164 -25.68 4.09 -22.31
N ILE A 165 -24.85 3.38 -21.55
CA ILE A 165 -23.72 2.60 -22.06
C ILE A 165 -24.11 1.13 -21.99
N GLU A 166 -24.28 0.49 -23.15
CA GLU A 166 -24.74 -0.89 -23.24
C GLU A 166 -23.70 -1.90 -22.73
N LYS A 167 -24.17 -3.04 -22.24
CA LYS A 167 -23.31 -4.17 -21.87
C LYS A 167 -22.50 -4.62 -23.10
N GLY A 168 -21.22 -4.92 -22.91
CA GLY A 168 -20.35 -5.38 -23.99
C GLY A 168 -19.69 -4.27 -24.81
N HIS A 169 -20.03 -2.99 -24.57
CA HIS A 169 -19.37 -1.87 -25.25
C HIS A 169 -18.19 -1.33 -24.44
N LEU A 170 -17.15 -0.86 -25.12
CA LEU A 170 -16.05 -0.13 -24.48
C LEU A 170 -16.54 1.14 -23.80
N ARG A 171 -16.04 1.36 -22.59
CA ARG A 171 -16.26 2.58 -21.83
C ARG A 171 -15.00 3.01 -21.11
N VAL A 172 -14.89 4.32 -20.91
CA VAL A 172 -13.77 4.95 -20.23
C VAL A 172 -14.27 5.54 -18.92
N GLY A 173 -13.58 5.20 -17.84
CA GLY A 173 -13.80 5.73 -16.50
C GLY A 173 -12.86 6.90 -16.23
N GLU A 174 -13.43 8.10 -16.08
CA GLU A 174 -12.72 9.23 -15.49
C GLU A 174 -12.73 9.09 -13.96
N PRO A 175 -11.57 9.07 -13.29
CA PRO A 175 -11.49 8.93 -11.84
C PRO A 175 -12.05 10.17 -11.14
N SER A 176 -12.78 9.95 -10.05
CA SER A 176 -13.40 10.99 -9.22
C SER A 176 -13.46 10.52 -7.78
N MET A 177 -13.15 11.40 -6.83
CA MET A 177 -13.30 11.08 -5.40
C MET A 177 -14.74 11.24 -4.94
N PHE A 178 -15.23 10.28 -4.17
CA PHE A 178 -16.47 10.36 -3.42
C PHE A 178 -16.28 9.74 -2.04
N GLN A 179 -16.40 10.54 -0.97
CA GLN A 179 -16.22 10.09 0.41
C GLN A 179 -14.95 9.25 0.61
N GLU A 180 -13.79 9.78 0.19
CA GLU A 180 -12.48 9.12 0.30
C GLU A 180 -12.30 7.84 -0.56
N HIS A 181 -13.27 7.47 -1.39
CA HIS A 181 -13.14 6.39 -2.35
C HIS A 181 -13.03 6.91 -3.78
N VAL A 182 -12.15 6.30 -4.58
CA VAL A 182 -12.17 6.51 -6.02
C VAL A 182 -13.42 5.86 -6.61
N THR A 183 -14.11 6.66 -7.41
CA THR A 183 -15.25 6.28 -8.23
C THR A 183 -14.99 6.70 -9.67
N TYR A 184 -15.72 6.13 -10.62
CA TYR A 184 -15.54 6.43 -12.03
C TYR A 184 -16.78 7.08 -12.64
N ARG A 185 -16.56 8.20 -13.31
CA ARG A 185 -17.52 8.79 -14.24
C ARG A 185 -17.35 8.08 -15.57
N TRP A 186 -18.37 7.33 -15.98
CA TRP A 186 -18.31 6.54 -17.20
C TRP A 186 -18.65 7.38 -18.43
N HIS A 187 -17.91 7.18 -19.50
CA HIS A 187 -18.11 7.79 -20.80
C HIS A 187 -18.04 6.73 -21.91
N HIS A 188 -18.77 6.93 -23.01
CA HIS A 188 -18.43 6.22 -24.25
C HIS A 188 -17.03 6.64 -24.71
N LEU A 189 -16.28 5.73 -25.34
CA LEU A 189 -14.94 6.02 -25.86
C LEU A 189 -14.93 7.24 -26.78
N GLU A 190 -15.85 7.30 -27.73
CA GLU A 190 -15.95 8.42 -28.67
C GLU A 190 -16.32 9.75 -27.97
N CYS A 191 -17.15 9.69 -26.92
CA CYS A 191 -17.58 10.86 -26.19
C CYS A 191 -16.46 11.52 -25.36
N VAL A 192 -15.40 10.79 -25.03
CA VAL A 192 -14.31 11.30 -24.19
C VAL A 192 -13.01 11.54 -24.97
N LYS A 193 -13.00 11.17 -26.26
CA LYS A 193 -11.85 11.18 -27.17
C LYS A 193 -10.99 12.43 -27.07
N SER A 194 -11.60 13.63 -27.19
CA SER A 194 -10.89 14.92 -27.13
C SER A 194 -10.21 15.21 -25.79
N ARG A 195 -10.67 14.59 -24.70
CA ARG A 195 -10.10 14.76 -23.35
C ARG A 195 -8.95 13.79 -23.09
N ILE A 196 -8.88 12.71 -23.85
CA ILE A 196 -7.88 11.66 -23.68
C ILE A 196 -6.81 11.66 -24.77
N SER A 197 -6.99 12.39 -25.88
CA SER A 197 -6.07 12.37 -27.03
C SER A 197 -4.59 12.65 -26.72
N ASN A 198 -4.30 13.38 -25.64
CA ASN A 198 -2.90 13.67 -25.25
C ASN A 198 -2.32 12.64 -24.27
N ARG A 199 -3.02 11.53 -24.02
CA ARG A 199 -2.60 10.47 -23.07
C ARG A 199 -1.98 9.30 -23.82
N SER A 200 -0.98 8.68 -23.21
CA SER A 200 -0.48 7.37 -23.68
C SER A 200 -1.53 6.29 -23.40
N VAL A 201 -1.62 5.31 -24.31
CA VAL A 201 -2.45 4.10 -24.10
C VAL A 201 -2.10 3.47 -22.76
N ASP A 202 -0.82 3.34 -22.44
CA ASP A 202 -0.30 2.69 -21.22
C ASP A 202 -0.65 3.42 -19.92
N SER A 203 -1.20 4.64 -19.99
CA SER A 203 -1.65 5.39 -18.81
C SER A 203 -3.00 4.94 -18.27
N PHE A 204 -3.69 4.03 -18.99
CA PHE A 204 -4.98 3.50 -18.59
C PHE A 204 -4.85 2.14 -17.89
N GLU A 205 -5.59 1.97 -16.81
CA GLU A 205 -5.78 0.65 -16.20
C GLU A 205 -6.80 -0.17 -17.00
N GLY A 206 -6.63 -1.49 -17.07
CA GLY A 206 -7.57 -2.44 -17.67
C GLY A 206 -7.25 -2.86 -19.11
N LEU A 207 -6.18 -2.32 -19.71
CA LEU A 207 -5.70 -2.69 -21.04
C LEU A 207 -5.39 -4.18 -21.21
N ASP A 208 -4.86 -4.81 -20.16
CA ASP A 208 -4.52 -6.23 -20.10
C ASP A 208 -5.74 -7.14 -20.34
N LYS A 209 -6.94 -6.63 -20.08
CA LYS A 209 -8.22 -7.35 -20.20
C LYS A 209 -8.94 -7.10 -21.52
N LEU A 210 -8.45 -6.18 -22.34
CA LEU A 210 -9.02 -5.86 -23.65
C LEU A 210 -8.52 -6.83 -24.73
N SER A 211 -9.40 -7.14 -25.68
CA SER A 211 -9.04 -7.81 -26.93
C SER A 211 -8.13 -6.93 -27.80
N ASP A 212 -7.45 -7.53 -28.77
CA ASP A 212 -6.56 -6.78 -29.67
C ASP A 212 -7.32 -5.74 -30.51
N GLN A 213 -8.57 -6.04 -30.88
CA GLN A 213 -9.43 -5.09 -31.57
C GLN A 213 -9.78 -3.89 -30.68
N GLU A 214 -10.15 -4.12 -29.42
CA GLU A 214 -10.47 -3.05 -28.47
C GLU A 214 -9.26 -2.16 -28.17
N LYS A 215 -8.05 -2.75 -28.07
CA LYS A 215 -6.80 -1.98 -27.95
C LYS A 215 -6.55 -1.11 -29.18
N GLU A 216 -6.85 -1.62 -30.37
CA GLU A 216 -6.71 -0.87 -31.61
C GLU A 216 -7.73 0.28 -31.72
N ASP A 217 -8.98 0.05 -31.31
CA ASP A 217 -10.01 1.09 -31.26
C ASP A 217 -9.61 2.20 -30.28
N MET A 218 -8.99 1.85 -29.15
CA MET A 218 -8.44 2.82 -28.21
C MET A 218 -7.26 3.60 -28.78
N ARG A 219 -6.32 2.96 -29.48
CA ARG A 219 -5.22 3.68 -30.16
C ARG A 219 -5.75 4.72 -31.12
N LYS A 220 -6.70 4.34 -31.99
CA LYS A 220 -7.39 5.26 -32.91
C LYS A 220 -8.14 6.40 -32.21
N ALA A 221 -8.62 6.17 -30.98
CA ALA A 221 -9.24 7.20 -30.17
C ALA A 221 -8.20 8.19 -29.62
N LEU A 222 -6.99 7.74 -29.29
CA LEU A 222 -5.93 8.59 -28.74
C LEU A 222 -5.18 9.40 -29.81
N GLY A 223 -5.13 8.94 -31.06
CA GLY A 223 -4.49 9.64 -32.18
C GLY A 223 -3.38 8.81 -32.80
#